data_AF-A0A7X7CX15-F1
#
_entry.id   AF-A0A7X7CX15-F1
#
_cell.length_a   1.000
_cell.length_b   1.000
_cell.length_c   1.000
_cell.angle_alpha   90.00
_cell.angle_beta   90.00
_cell.angle_gamma   90.00
#
_symmetry.space_group_name_H-M   'P 1'
#
loop_
_entity.id
_entity.type
_entity.pdbx_description
1 polymer ?
#
loop_
_entity_poly.entity_id
_entity_poly.type
_entity_poly.pdbx_seq_one_letter_code
_entity_poly.pdbx_strand_id
1 'polypeptide(L)'
;GAAINIQPHHDVPKAIEIFGNTIIAKGSGIRVTGGASGYEQRVRGNAVFSDSPVSGGTQAGNFTAAYADAAAHLVEPFGALSSFDAFPLTGAMSGVALDTTGLSAYTDWDVDFNRHARDWTIRGAYAGGGTNPGWIPVLEPR
;
A
#
# COMPACT_ATOMS: atom_id res chain seq x y z
N GLY A 1 -0.77 -7.09 -14.54
CA GLY A 1 0.63 -6.72 -14.76
C GLY A 1 1.33 -6.53 -13.43
N ALA A 2 2.60 -6.15 -13.45
CA ALA A 2 3.34 -5.71 -12.26
C ALA A 2 2.89 -4.31 -11.81
N ALA A 3 3.04 -3.99 -10.52
CA ALA A 3 2.75 -2.67 -9.95
C ALA A 3 4.03 -1.84 -9.71
N ILE A 4 4.67 -1.97 -8.55
CA ILE A 4 5.82 -1.12 -8.18
C ILE A 4 7.12 -1.90 -8.39
N ASN A 5 8.02 -1.34 -9.21
CA ASN A 5 9.38 -1.85 -9.40
C ASN A 5 10.40 -0.74 -9.11
N ILE A 6 11.18 -0.92 -8.04
CA ILE A 6 12.35 -0.11 -7.71
C ILE A 6 13.59 -0.95 -8.07
N GLN A 7 14.37 -0.46 -9.03
CA GLN A 7 15.52 -1.19 -9.57
C GLN A 7 16.58 -0.23 -10.12
N PRO A 8 17.84 -0.70 -10.27
CA PRO A 8 18.87 0.09 -10.92
C PRO A 8 18.48 0.45 -12.36
N HIS A 9 18.92 1.63 -12.80
CA HIS A 9 18.83 2.03 -14.21
C HIS A 9 20.15 2.68 -14.65
N HIS A 10 20.41 3.94 -14.27
CA HIS A 10 21.73 4.60 -14.42
C HIS A 10 22.52 4.70 -13.10
N ASP A 11 21.83 4.58 -11.98
CA ASP A 11 22.38 4.49 -10.63
C ASP A 11 21.59 3.40 -9.88
N VAL A 12 21.99 3.10 -8.65
CA VAL A 12 21.31 2.18 -7.74
C VAL A 12 20.31 2.92 -6.85
N PRO A 13 19.19 2.30 -6.48
CA PRO A 13 18.30 2.86 -5.45
C PRO A 13 19.05 3.15 -4.14
N LYS A 14 18.94 4.39 -3.64
CA LYS A 14 19.45 4.82 -2.31
C LYS A 14 18.33 4.70 -1.29
N ALA A 15 18.15 5.59 -0.33
CA ALA A 15 17.07 5.42 0.66
C ALA A 15 15.68 5.34 -0.01
N ILE A 16 14.92 4.29 0.30
CA ILE A 16 13.54 4.08 -0.17
C ILE A 16 12.66 3.81 1.03
N GLU A 17 11.49 4.43 1.05
CA GLU A 17 10.43 4.18 2.03
C GLU A 17 9.12 4.01 1.25
N ILE A 18 8.55 2.81 1.29
CA ILE A 18 7.25 2.49 0.67
C ILE A 18 6.32 2.06 1.80
N PHE A 19 5.35 2.91 2.13
CA PHE A 19 4.50 2.68 3.29
C PHE A 19 3.07 3.15 3.09
N GLY A 20 2.13 2.46 3.76
CA GLY A 20 0.72 2.84 3.77
C GLY A 20 0.01 2.80 2.40
N ASN A 21 0.46 1.97 1.45
CA ASN A 21 -0.16 1.86 0.13
C ASN A 21 -1.10 0.63 0.04
N THR A 22 -2.21 0.76 -0.69
CA THR A 22 -3.01 -0.40 -1.15
C THR A 22 -2.66 -0.70 -2.61
N ILE A 23 -2.25 -1.93 -2.91
CA ILE A 23 -1.79 -2.36 -4.23
C ILE A 23 -2.56 -3.60 -4.65
N ILE A 24 -3.15 -3.57 -5.84
CA ILE A 24 -3.90 -4.69 -6.42
C ILE A 24 -3.29 -4.97 -7.80
N ALA A 25 -2.62 -6.12 -7.95
CA ALA A 25 -1.87 -6.44 -9.17
C ALA A 25 -1.92 -7.93 -9.50
N LYS A 26 -2.13 -8.30 -10.76
CA LYS A 26 -2.10 -9.72 -11.17
C LYS A 26 -0.69 -10.34 -11.13
N GLY A 27 0.37 -9.53 -11.23
CA GLY A 27 1.76 -10.01 -11.27
C GLY A 27 2.48 -9.76 -9.95
N SER A 28 3.61 -9.04 -10.00
CA SER A 28 4.29 -8.56 -8.80
C SER A 28 3.63 -7.31 -8.22
N GLY A 29 3.47 -7.27 -6.90
CA GLY A 29 3.03 -6.10 -6.15
C GLY A 29 4.15 -5.07 -6.02
N ILE A 30 5.00 -5.22 -5.00
CA ILE A 30 6.17 -4.37 -4.73
C ILE A 30 7.44 -5.19 -4.94
N ARG A 31 8.35 -4.68 -5.76
CA ARG A 31 9.67 -5.26 -5.96
C ARG A 31 10.76 -4.22 -5.81
N VAL A 32 11.65 -4.41 -4.83
CA VAL A 32 12.80 -3.55 -4.58
C VAL A 32 14.08 -4.35 -4.80
N THR A 33 14.92 -3.91 -5.74
CA THR A 33 16.13 -4.65 -6.14
C THR A 33 17.33 -3.71 -6.32
N GLY A 34 18.53 -4.25 -6.10
CA GLY A 34 19.79 -3.54 -6.40
C GLY A 34 20.05 -2.30 -5.55
N GLY A 35 19.48 -2.20 -4.34
CA GLY A 35 19.70 -1.07 -3.44
C GLY A 35 21.17 -0.92 -3.01
N ALA A 36 21.62 0.33 -2.89
CA ALA A 36 22.96 0.68 -2.46
C ALA A 36 23.24 0.19 -1.03
N SER A 37 24.41 -0.42 -0.81
CA SER A 37 24.86 -0.77 0.54
C SER A 37 24.94 0.47 1.43
N GLY A 38 24.50 0.35 2.68
CA GLY A 38 24.46 1.46 3.64
C GLY A 38 23.24 2.38 3.51
N TYR A 39 22.35 2.14 2.54
CA TYR A 39 21.07 2.84 2.44
C TYR A 39 19.91 1.90 2.76
N GLU A 40 18.96 2.39 3.55
CA GLU A 40 17.81 1.60 3.97
C GLU A 40 16.73 1.58 2.90
N GLN A 41 16.18 0.39 2.67
CA GLN A 41 15.11 0.14 1.71
C GLN A 41 13.94 -0.45 2.48
N ARG A 42 12.98 0.37 2.92
CA ARG A 42 11.88 -0.07 3.78
C ARG A 42 10.59 -0.22 2.99
N VAL A 43 9.88 -1.32 3.26
CA VAL A 43 8.54 -1.60 2.71
C VAL A 43 7.64 -2.01 3.86
N ARG A 44 6.82 -1.08 4.37
CA ARG A 44 6.10 -1.32 5.63
C ARG A 44 4.66 -0.84 5.66
N GLY A 45 3.78 -1.60 6.30
CA GLY A 45 2.38 -1.23 6.48
C GLY A 45 1.54 -1.13 5.19
N ASN A 46 2.00 -1.69 4.08
CA ASN A 46 1.24 -1.73 2.82
C ASN A 46 0.23 -2.89 2.84
N ALA A 47 -0.86 -2.76 2.09
CA ALA A 47 -1.76 -3.85 1.76
C ALA A 47 -1.54 -4.24 0.29
N VAL A 48 -1.13 -5.49 0.03
CA VAL A 48 -0.72 -5.92 -1.32
C VAL A 48 -1.42 -7.21 -1.73
N PHE A 49 -2.25 -7.13 -2.76
CA PHE A 49 -3.01 -8.22 -3.36
C PHE A 49 -2.40 -8.60 -4.70
N SER A 50 -1.59 -9.65 -4.73
CA SER A 50 -0.94 -10.10 -5.98
C SER A 50 -0.35 -11.51 -5.90
N ASP A 51 0.01 -12.08 -7.05
CA ASP A 51 0.69 -13.39 -7.12
C ASP A 51 2.09 -13.36 -6.48
N SER A 52 2.80 -12.22 -6.59
CA SER A 52 4.08 -11.98 -5.92
C SER A 52 4.06 -10.66 -5.13
N PRO A 53 3.50 -10.64 -3.89
CA PRO A 53 3.17 -9.42 -3.15
C PRO A 53 4.33 -8.48 -2.89
N VAL A 54 5.36 -8.93 -2.17
CA VAL A 54 6.50 -8.07 -1.82
C VAL A 54 7.79 -8.86 -1.97
N SER A 55 8.76 -8.29 -2.68
CA SER A 55 10.09 -8.88 -2.84
C SER A 55 11.19 -7.83 -2.66
N GLY A 56 12.23 -8.20 -1.92
CA GLY A 56 13.31 -7.30 -1.53
C GLY A 56 12.89 -6.25 -0.50
N GLY A 57 13.84 -5.37 -0.15
CA GLY A 57 13.70 -4.42 0.96
C GLY A 57 13.58 -5.07 2.34
N THR A 58 13.73 -4.26 3.38
CA THR A 58 13.37 -4.58 4.75
C THR A 58 11.87 -4.43 4.90
N GLN A 59 11.18 -5.56 5.09
CA GLN A 59 9.73 -5.61 5.15
C GLN A 59 9.23 -5.62 6.60
N ALA A 60 8.18 -4.86 6.89
CA ALA A 60 7.56 -4.88 8.22
C ALA A 60 6.05 -4.62 8.16
N GLY A 61 5.27 -5.53 8.75
CA GLY A 61 3.83 -5.32 8.91
C GLY A 61 3.04 -5.09 7.63
N ASN A 62 3.49 -5.56 6.45
CA ASN A 62 2.65 -5.54 5.26
C ASN A 62 1.54 -6.59 5.39
N PHE A 63 0.34 -6.27 4.92
CA PHE A 63 -0.70 -7.26 4.66
C PHE A 63 -0.54 -7.77 3.23
N THR A 64 -0.51 -9.08 3.03
CA THR A 64 -0.34 -9.68 1.71
C THR A 64 -1.36 -10.79 1.48
N ALA A 65 -2.02 -10.79 0.32
CA ALA A 65 -2.92 -11.83 -0.11
C ALA A 65 -2.85 -12.02 -1.64
N ALA A 66 -3.50 -13.05 -2.18
CA ALA A 66 -3.54 -13.25 -3.63
C ALA A 66 -4.38 -12.15 -4.30
N TYR A 67 -4.15 -11.92 -5.60
CA TYR A 67 -4.97 -10.99 -6.38
C TYR A 67 -6.47 -11.33 -6.27
N ALA A 68 -6.81 -12.61 -6.38
CA ALA A 68 -8.20 -13.09 -6.33
C ALA A 68 -8.89 -12.79 -4.98
N ASP A 69 -8.13 -12.64 -3.90
CA ASP A 69 -8.67 -12.44 -2.56
C ASP A 69 -8.95 -10.95 -2.26
N ALA A 70 -8.61 -10.03 -3.16
CA ALA A 70 -8.80 -8.59 -2.89
C ALA A 70 -10.24 -8.23 -2.51
N ALA A 71 -11.23 -8.83 -3.18
CA ALA A 71 -12.65 -8.60 -2.90
C ALA A 71 -13.13 -9.20 -1.56
N ALA A 72 -12.33 -10.04 -0.91
CA ALA A 72 -12.59 -10.52 0.46
C ALA A 72 -12.13 -9.52 1.53
N HIS A 73 -11.44 -8.44 1.14
CA HIS A 73 -10.82 -7.49 2.06
C HIS A 73 -11.12 -6.03 1.74
N LEU A 74 -11.52 -5.72 0.51
CA LEU A 74 -11.80 -4.38 0.01
C LEU A 74 -13.24 -4.31 -0.54
N VAL A 75 -13.85 -3.13 -0.50
CA VAL A 75 -15.27 -2.92 -0.87
C VAL A 75 -15.57 -3.28 -2.32
N GLU A 76 -14.87 -2.68 -3.29
CA GLU A 76 -15.10 -2.91 -4.73
C GLU A 76 -13.78 -2.76 -5.52
N PRO A 77 -12.79 -3.65 -5.29
CA PRO A 77 -11.43 -3.49 -5.80
C PRO A 77 -11.27 -3.74 -7.31
N PHE A 78 -12.31 -4.28 -7.96
CA PHE A 78 -12.34 -4.57 -9.40
C PHE A 78 -13.43 -3.81 -10.14
N GLY A 79 -14.07 -2.84 -9.47
CA GLY A 79 -15.07 -1.99 -10.07
C GLY A 79 -14.52 -1.21 -11.27
N ALA A 80 -15.43 -0.76 -12.14
CA ALA A 80 -15.09 0.28 -13.11
C ALA A 80 -14.63 1.54 -12.39
N LEU A 81 -13.99 2.50 -13.08
CA LEU A 81 -13.46 3.70 -12.43
C LEU A 81 -14.49 4.43 -11.54
N SER A 82 -15.76 4.49 -11.96
CA SER A 82 -16.85 5.14 -11.20
C SER A 82 -17.36 4.36 -9.99
N SER A 83 -16.96 3.10 -9.81
CA SER A 83 -17.36 2.23 -8.71
C SER A 83 -16.19 1.59 -7.97
N PHE A 84 -14.95 1.82 -8.43
CA PHE A 84 -13.75 1.30 -7.80
C PHE A 84 -13.63 1.85 -6.38
N ASP A 85 -13.56 0.96 -5.40
CA ASP A 85 -13.40 1.32 -4.00
C ASP A 85 -12.41 0.37 -3.32
N ALA A 86 -11.24 0.91 -2.99
CA ALA A 86 -10.19 0.20 -2.26
C ALA A 86 -10.25 0.43 -0.75
N PHE A 87 -11.39 0.91 -0.23
CA PHE A 87 -11.60 1.02 1.20
C PHE A 87 -11.67 -0.38 1.84
N PRO A 88 -11.05 -0.60 3.02
CA PRO A 88 -11.10 -1.87 3.71
C PRO A 88 -12.53 -2.26 4.11
N LEU A 89 -12.85 -3.56 4.05
CA LEU A 89 -14.03 -4.10 4.74
C LEU A 89 -13.83 -4.01 6.27
N THR A 90 -14.92 -4.02 7.03
CA THR A 90 -14.87 -3.95 8.50
C THR A 90 -14.01 -5.06 9.09
N GLY A 91 -12.97 -4.68 9.85
CA GLY A 91 -12.03 -5.61 10.49
C GLY A 91 -10.97 -6.22 9.56
N ALA A 92 -10.97 -5.87 8.27
CA ALA A 92 -9.96 -6.34 7.34
C ALA A 92 -8.61 -5.65 7.58
N MET A 93 -7.52 -6.39 7.33
CA MET A 93 -6.15 -5.86 7.30
C MET A 93 -5.68 -5.16 8.60
N SER A 94 -6.33 -5.46 9.72
CA SER A 94 -5.93 -4.97 11.04
C SER A 94 -4.73 -5.77 11.59
N GLY A 95 -3.92 -5.12 12.40
CA GLY A 95 -2.79 -5.72 13.09
C GLY A 95 -2.28 -4.81 14.21
N VAL A 96 -1.17 -5.21 14.84
CA VAL A 96 -0.47 -4.37 15.84
C VAL A 96 -0.04 -3.06 15.17
N ALA A 97 -0.05 -1.95 15.93
CA ALA A 97 0.45 -0.67 15.44
C ALA A 97 1.86 -0.82 14.83
N LEU A 98 2.06 -0.27 13.63
CA LEU A 98 3.35 -0.31 12.95
C LEU A 98 4.39 0.54 13.71
N ASP A 99 5.66 0.13 13.68
CA ASP A 99 6.76 1.04 14.04
C ASP A 99 6.89 2.15 12.99
N THR A 100 6.60 3.38 13.41
CA THR A 100 6.58 4.58 12.57
C THR A 100 7.88 5.38 12.67
N THR A 101 8.91 4.84 13.31
CA THR A 101 10.22 5.50 13.43
C THR A 101 10.71 5.97 12.06
N GLY A 102 11.07 7.26 11.99
CA GLY A 102 11.54 7.93 10.78
C GLY A 102 10.44 8.44 9.83
N LEU A 103 9.17 8.03 9.99
CA LEU A 103 8.10 8.47 9.09
C LEU A 103 7.74 9.95 9.23
N SER A 104 8.02 10.57 10.39
CA SER A 104 7.78 12.00 10.63
C SER A 104 8.55 12.95 9.72
N ALA A 105 9.52 12.43 8.95
CA ALA A 105 10.22 13.20 7.91
C ALA A 105 9.37 13.39 6.63
N TYR A 106 8.28 12.64 6.46
CA TYR A 106 7.40 12.72 5.29
C TYR A 106 6.13 13.49 5.64
N THR A 107 5.76 14.44 4.78
CA THR A 107 4.49 15.18 4.91
C THR A 107 3.31 14.21 4.92
N ASP A 108 2.33 14.48 5.77
CA ASP A 108 1.06 13.74 5.86
C ASP A 108 1.25 12.24 6.12
N TRP A 109 2.40 11.83 6.67
CA TRP A 109 2.65 10.42 7.02
C TRP A 109 1.58 9.90 8.00
N ASP A 110 1.10 10.71 8.92
CA ASP A 110 0.17 10.37 9.98
C ASP A 110 -1.30 10.47 9.58
N VAL A 111 -1.61 10.69 8.29
CA VAL A 111 -2.98 10.66 7.77
C VAL A 111 -3.13 9.67 6.62
N ASP A 112 -4.35 9.20 6.42
CA ASP A 112 -4.71 8.31 5.34
C ASP A 112 -5.10 9.06 4.06
N PHE A 113 -5.44 8.32 3.00
CA PHE A 113 -5.82 8.90 1.72
C PHE A 113 -7.03 9.86 1.81
N ASN A 114 -7.93 9.63 2.76
CA ASN A 114 -9.08 10.49 3.05
C ASN A 114 -8.79 11.58 4.09
N ARG A 115 -7.50 11.80 4.47
CA ARG A 115 -7.05 12.73 5.51
C ARG A 115 -7.48 12.36 6.94
N HIS A 116 -7.89 11.12 7.19
CA HIS A 116 -8.13 10.65 8.55
C HIS A 116 -6.82 10.30 9.25
N ALA A 117 -6.72 10.64 10.54
CA ALA A 117 -5.55 10.31 11.35
C ALA A 117 -5.30 8.79 11.39
N ARG A 118 -4.02 8.39 11.29
CA ARG A 118 -3.57 7.00 11.37
C ARG A 118 -3.10 6.66 12.78
N ASP A 119 -3.59 5.55 13.31
CA ASP A 119 -2.98 4.85 14.45
C ASP A 119 -2.06 3.70 14.00
N TRP A 120 -1.94 3.51 12.67
CA TRP A 120 -1.15 2.47 12.02
C TRP A 120 -1.51 1.04 12.41
N THR A 121 -2.74 0.79 12.84
CA THR A 121 -3.26 -0.57 13.09
C THR A 121 -3.84 -1.21 11.83
N ILE A 122 -4.36 -0.42 10.88
CA ILE A 122 -4.86 -0.90 9.58
C ILE A 122 -3.78 -0.73 8.51
N ARG A 123 -3.61 -1.74 7.64
CA ARG A 123 -2.66 -1.71 6.53
C ARG A 123 -3.29 -1.14 5.27
N GLY A 124 -2.47 -0.46 4.48
CA GLY A 124 -2.88 0.14 3.21
C GLY A 124 -3.18 1.63 3.28
N ALA A 125 -3.87 2.11 2.24
CA ALA A 125 -4.13 3.53 1.97
C ALA A 125 -5.10 4.20 2.95
N TYR A 126 -5.91 3.41 3.68
CA TYR A 126 -6.97 3.90 4.55
C TYR A 126 -6.75 3.45 6.00
N ALA A 127 -7.15 4.29 6.95
CA ALA A 127 -7.03 4.03 8.40
C ALA A 127 -8.30 3.42 9.01
N GLY A 128 -9.37 3.25 8.24
CA GLY A 128 -10.65 2.70 8.68
C GLY A 128 -11.14 1.53 7.82
N GLY A 129 -12.31 0.99 8.16
CA GLY A 129 -12.96 -0.04 7.35
C GLY A 129 -14.49 -0.02 7.49
N GLY A 130 -15.19 -0.55 6.50
CA GLY A 130 -16.65 -0.47 6.37
C GLY A 130 -17.05 0.39 5.18
N THR A 131 -17.86 1.42 5.42
CA THR A 131 -18.28 2.36 4.36
C THR A 131 -17.22 3.44 4.16
N ASN A 132 -16.75 3.62 2.92
CA ASN A 132 -15.80 4.67 2.57
C ASN A 132 -16.43 6.06 2.81
N PRO A 133 -15.91 6.87 3.74
CA PRO A 133 -16.48 8.19 4.05
C PRO A 133 -15.98 9.29 3.11
N GLY A 134 -15.02 8.98 2.22
CA GLY A 134 -14.27 9.96 1.47
C GLY A 134 -14.32 9.73 -0.03
N TRP A 135 -13.16 9.87 -0.66
CA TRP A 135 -13.08 9.97 -2.11
C TRP A 135 -13.34 8.63 -2.81
N ILE A 136 -14.13 8.70 -3.89
CA ILE A 136 -14.33 7.63 -4.87
C ILE A 136 -13.87 8.21 -6.23
N PRO A 137 -13.13 7.46 -7.06
CA PRO A 137 -12.75 7.96 -8.37
C PRO A 137 -13.99 8.28 -9.21
N VAL A 138 -13.99 9.46 -9.82
CA VAL A 138 -15.00 9.89 -10.77
C VAL A 138 -14.32 10.07 -12.12
N LEU A 139 -14.94 9.53 -13.17
CA LEU A 139 -14.53 9.84 -14.54
C LEU A 139 -14.93 11.29 -14.83
N GLU A 140 -13.97 12.19 -14.94
CA GLU A 140 -14.21 13.51 -15.52
C GLU A 140 -14.23 13.38 -17.06
N PRO A 141 -15.35 13.72 -17.74
CA PRO A 141 -15.34 13.81 -19.19
C PRO A 141 -14.42 14.95 -19.62
N ARG A 142 -13.62 14.69 -20.68
CA ARG A 142 -12.77 15.69 -21.33
C ARG A 142 -13.59 16.75 -22.06
#